data_AF-A0A2D4M8N7-F1
#
_entry.id   AF-A0A2D4M8N7-F1
#
_cell.length_a   1.000
_cell.length_b   1.000
_cell.length_c   1.000
_cell.angle_alpha   90.00
_cell.angle_beta   90.00
_cell.angle_gamma   90.00
#
_symmetry.space_group_name_H-M   'P 1'
#
loop_
_entity.id
_entity.type
_entity.pdbx_description
1 polymer ?
#
loop_
_entity_poly.entity_id
_entity_poly.type
_entity_poly.pdbx_seq_one_letter_code
_entity_poly.pdbx_strand_id
1 'polypeptide(L)'
;SNTSNVDSRDEEPEPKEAPEPVSRKEQLSVKKLRVVLFALCCNTEQAAEHFKNPPRRIRRWLRRFQAFQEENVASLSEGKYLSLEAEEKLAEWVLTQREQQLPVNEETLFQKATKIGRSLEGGFKISYEWAVRFML
;
A
#
# COMPACT_ATOMS: atom_id res chain seq x y z
N SER A 1 56.99 4.24 37.43
CA SER A 1 56.73 3.39 36.26
C SER A 1 55.75 4.12 35.37
N ASN A 2 56.24 4.75 34.29
CA ASN A 2 55.42 5.48 33.33
C ASN A 2 54.77 4.50 32.37
N THR A 3 53.46 4.57 32.25
CA THR A 3 52.63 3.85 31.27
C THR A 3 52.50 4.70 30.01
N SER A 4 52.95 4.17 28.89
CA SER A 4 52.71 4.73 27.56
C SER A 4 52.25 3.59 26.66
N ASN A 5 50.96 3.52 26.37
CA ASN A 5 50.46 2.71 25.27
C ASN A 5 49.66 3.64 24.36
N VAL A 6 50.31 4.06 23.29
CA VAL A 6 49.73 4.73 22.13
C VAL A 6 49.16 3.62 21.25
N ASP A 7 47.85 3.63 21.01
CA ASP A 7 47.29 3.00 19.81
C ASP A 7 46.34 4.03 19.19
N SER A 8 46.86 4.71 18.16
CA SER A 8 46.10 5.52 17.22
C SER A 8 45.75 4.62 16.05
N ARG A 9 44.47 4.28 15.91
CA ARG A 9 43.92 3.79 14.65
C ARG A 9 42.76 4.70 14.29
N ASP A 10 43.00 5.48 13.24
CA ASP A 10 42.01 6.31 12.56
C ASP A 10 40.76 5.48 12.26
N GLU A 11 39.68 5.81 12.97
CA GLU A 11 38.33 5.38 12.65
C GLU A 11 37.84 6.30 11.53
N GLU A 12 37.77 5.74 10.32
CA GLU A 12 37.09 6.33 9.18
C GLU A 12 35.66 6.72 9.60
N PRO A 13 35.22 7.98 9.41
CA PRO A 13 33.92 8.37 9.90
C PRO A 13 32.85 7.70 9.03
N GLU A 14 32.20 6.67 9.56
CA GLU A 14 30.95 6.17 9.02
C GLU A 14 30.01 7.36 8.79
N PRO A 15 29.39 7.48 7.60
CA PRO A 15 28.43 8.54 7.35
C PRO A 15 27.27 8.32 8.32
N LYS A 16 27.13 9.23 9.27
CA LYS A 16 25.99 9.32 10.18
C LYS A 16 24.72 9.33 9.35
N GLU A 17 24.08 8.17 9.21
CA GLU A 17 22.73 8.07 8.67
C GLU A 17 21.88 9.01 9.53
N ALA A 18 21.44 10.11 8.91
CA ALA A 18 20.36 10.91 9.44
C ALA A 18 19.20 9.96 9.75
N PRO A 19 18.42 10.18 10.82
CA PRO A 19 17.30 9.31 11.14
C PRO A 19 16.34 9.34 9.95
N GLU A 20 16.36 8.29 9.13
CA GLU A 20 15.36 8.14 8.10
C GLU A 20 14.00 8.11 8.79
N PRO A 21 13.00 8.85 8.30
CA PRO A 21 11.67 8.78 8.86
C PRO A 21 11.21 7.32 8.81
N VAL A 22 10.95 6.77 10.00
CA VAL A 22 10.62 5.36 10.30
C VAL A 22 9.49 4.82 9.41
N SER A 23 8.70 5.71 8.82
CA SER A 23 7.52 5.44 8.01
C SER A 23 7.77 4.80 6.63
N ARG A 24 8.93 5.00 5.97
CA ARG A 24 9.12 4.48 4.59
C ARG A 24 9.56 3.02 4.49
N LYS A 25 10.21 2.47 5.53
CA LYS A 25 10.63 1.04 5.55
C LYS A 25 9.47 0.09 5.82
N GLU A 26 8.32 0.61 6.24
CA GLU A 26 7.15 -0.20 6.58
C GLU A 26 6.17 -0.42 5.44
N GLN A 27 6.18 0.47 4.44
CA GLN A 27 5.33 0.41 3.27
C GLN A 27 5.62 -0.84 2.42
N LEU A 28 4.56 -1.49 1.95
CA LEU A 28 4.69 -2.62 1.04
C LEU A 28 5.16 -2.15 -0.34
N SER A 29 6.07 -2.90 -0.96
CA SER A 29 6.44 -2.65 -2.35
C SER A 29 5.25 -2.85 -3.29
N VAL A 30 5.26 -2.21 -4.46
CA VAL A 30 4.20 -2.33 -5.48
C VAL A 30 3.86 -3.79 -5.79
N LYS A 31 4.88 -4.65 -5.94
CA LYS A 31 4.67 -6.08 -6.20
C LYS A 31 3.86 -6.76 -5.08
N LYS A 32 4.08 -6.40 -3.81
CA LYS A 32 3.31 -6.92 -2.67
C LYS A 32 1.91 -6.30 -2.62
N LEU A 33 1.79 -5.01 -2.91
CA LEU A 33 0.48 -4.33 -3.00
C LEU A 33 -0.42 -4.96 -4.05
N ARG A 34 0.12 -5.37 -5.21
CA ARG A 34 -0.62 -6.12 -6.23
C ARG A 34 -1.22 -7.42 -5.70
N VAL A 35 -0.43 -8.20 -4.98
CA VAL A 35 -0.91 -9.46 -4.37
C VAL A 35 -1.99 -9.18 -3.35
N VAL A 36 -1.80 -8.14 -2.52
CA VAL A 36 -2.78 -7.74 -1.50
C VAL A 36 -4.08 -7.24 -2.15
N LEU A 37 -4.00 -6.39 -3.17
CA LEU A 37 -5.16 -5.90 -3.92
C LEU A 37 -5.95 -7.07 -4.52
N PHE A 38 -5.26 -8.00 -5.17
CA PHE A 38 -5.90 -9.20 -5.72
C PHE A 38 -6.62 -10.00 -4.61
N ALA A 39 -6.00 -10.17 -3.45
CA ALA A 39 -6.61 -10.85 -2.32
C ALA A 39 -7.87 -10.14 -1.79
N LEU A 40 -7.95 -8.81 -1.88
CA LEU A 40 -9.11 -8.00 -1.46
C LEU A 40 -10.23 -7.97 -2.51
N CYS A 41 -9.87 -7.99 -3.78
CA CYS A 41 -10.81 -8.10 -4.89
C CYS A 41 -11.48 -9.48 -4.94
N CYS A 42 -10.70 -10.52 -4.63
CA CYS A 42 -11.11 -11.91 -4.70
C CYS A 42 -11.10 -12.53 -3.30
N ASN A 43 -10.14 -13.43 -3.02
CA ASN A 43 -9.85 -13.90 -1.68
C ASN A 43 -8.35 -14.27 -1.56
N THR A 44 -7.93 -14.57 -0.33
CA THR A 44 -6.53 -14.88 -0.04
C THR A 44 -6.07 -16.18 -0.70
N GLU A 45 -6.94 -17.16 -0.81
CA GLU A 45 -6.67 -18.49 -1.35
C GLU A 45 -6.41 -18.42 -2.86
N GLN A 46 -7.25 -17.69 -3.59
CA GLN A 46 -7.06 -17.42 -5.02
C GLN A 46 -5.80 -16.59 -5.27
N ALA A 47 -5.52 -15.59 -4.44
CA ALA A 47 -4.26 -14.83 -4.53
C ALA A 47 -3.04 -15.74 -4.31
N ALA A 48 -3.12 -16.66 -3.35
CA ALA A 48 -2.05 -17.60 -3.05
C ALA A 48 -1.76 -18.53 -4.24
N GLU A 49 -2.79 -19.03 -4.90
CA GLU A 49 -2.68 -19.86 -6.09
C GLU A 49 -2.12 -19.09 -7.29
N HIS A 50 -2.63 -17.87 -7.51
CA HIS A 50 -2.25 -17.04 -8.65
C HIS A 50 -0.79 -16.56 -8.55
N PHE A 51 -0.37 -16.07 -7.39
CA PHE A 51 0.96 -15.50 -7.19
C PHE A 51 1.97 -16.48 -6.59
N LYS A 52 1.59 -17.75 -6.41
CA LYS A 52 2.42 -18.80 -5.77
C LYS A 52 3.01 -18.33 -4.44
N ASN A 53 2.20 -17.62 -3.65
CA ASN A 53 2.57 -17.10 -2.34
C ASN A 53 1.74 -17.77 -1.24
N PRO A 54 2.33 -18.24 -0.13
CA PRO A 54 1.55 -18.87 0.93
C PRO A 54 0.48 -17.93 1.52
N PRO A 55 -0.75 -18.40 1.80
CA PRO A 55 -1.83 -17.59 2.38
C PRO A 55 -1.41 -16.85 3.65
N ARG A 56 -0.62 -17.50 4.53
CA ARG A 56 -0.08 -16.90 5.77
C ARG A 56 0.78 -15.66 5.50
N ARG A 57 1.49 -15.62 4.38
CA ARG A 57 2.34 -14.50 3.98
C ARG A 57 1.49 -13.33 3.49
N ILE A 58 0.46 -13.60 2.69
CA ILE A 58 -0.48 -12.58 2.20
C ILE A 58 -1.22 -11.93 3.38
N ARG A 59 -1.73 -12.74 4.33
CA ARG A 59 -2.37 -12.24 5.57
C ARG A 59 -1.44 -11.40 6.44
N ARG A 60 -0.13 -11.66 6.42
CA ARG A 60 0.86 -10.82 7.11
C ARG A 60 1.01 -9.46 6.43
N TRP A 61 1.03 -9.42 5.10
CA TRP A 61 1.09 -8.17 4.34
C TRP A 61 -0.16 -7.32 4.53
N LEU A 62 -1.35 -7.93 4.48
CA LEU A 62 -2.62 -7.26 4.79
C LEU A 62 -2.57 -6.56 6.16
N ARG A 63 -2.23 -7.30 7.23
CA ARG A 63 -2.13 -6.73 8.58
C ARG A 63 -1.10 -5.61 8.68
N ARG A 64 0.06 -5.76 8.03
CA ARG A 64 1.08 -4.71 8.01
C ARG A 64 0.59 -3.45 7.30
N PHE A 65 -0.14 -3.60 6.20
CA PHE A 65 -0.70 -2.45 5.49
C PHE A 65 -1.83 -1.78 6.28
N GLN A 66 -2.68 -2.54 6.96
CA GLN A 66 -3.70 -1.98 7.88
C GLN A 66 -3.05 -1.19 9.02
N ALA A 67 -2.07 -1.76 9.71
CA ALA A 67 -1.36 -1.06 10.79
C ALA A 67 -0.67 0.22 10.29
N PHE A 68 -0.01 0.15 9.13
CA PHE A 68 0.60 1.33 8.49
C PHE A 68 -0.43 2.42 8.20
N GLN A 69 -1.62 2.05 7.70
CA GLN A 69 -2.68 3.02 7.45
C GLN A 69 -3.17 3.67 8.74
N GLU A 70 -3.46 2.88 9.78
CA GLU A 70 -3.95 3.38 11.08
C GLU A 70 -2.98 4.39 11.70
N GLU A 71 -1.67 4.13 11.62
CA GLU A 71 -0.64 5.04 12.14
C GLU A 71 -0.46 6.30 11.27
N ASN A 72 -0.71 6.20 9.97
CA ASN A 72 -0.45 7.27 9.00
C ASN A 72 -1.72 7.97 8.48
N VAL A 73 -2.91 7.69 9.03
CA VAL A 73 -4.22 8.25 8.58
C VAL A 73 -4.15 9.77 8.40
N ALA A 74 -3.56 10.47 9.37
CA ALA A 74 -3.47 11.94 9.36
C ALA A 74 -2.61 12.47 8.20
N SER A 75 -1.50 11.80 7.88
CA SER A 75 -0.60 12.18 6.78
C SER A 75 -1.13 11.81 5.40
N LEU A 76 -1.94 10.76 5.32
CA LEU A 76 -2.44 10.26 4.04
C LEU A 76 -3.57 11.13 3.50
N SER A 77 -4.34 11.83 4.36
CA SER A 77 -5.42 12.76 3.96
C SER A 77 -4.99 13.86 2.99
N GLU A 78 -3.70 14.15 2.84
CA GLU A 78 -3.18 15.23 1.98
C GLU A 78 -2.92 14.80 0.51
N GLY A 79 -3.17 13.53 0.17
CA GLY A 79 -2.99 13.02 -1.19
C GLY A 79 -4.06 13.47 -2.19
N LYS A 80 -3.69 13.53 -3.47
CA LYS A 80 -4.59 13.81 -4.61
C LYS A 80 -5.51 12.60 -4.87
N TYR A 81 -6.50 12.39 -4.02
CA TYR A 81 -7.46 11.29 -4.13
C TYR A 81 -8.66 11.64 -5.01
N LEU A 82 -9.51 10.64 -5.27
CA LEU A 82 -10.87 10.91 -5.73
C LEU A 82 -11.55 11.87 -4.75
N SER A 83 -12.46 12.71 -5.25
CA SER A 83 -13.37 13.42 -4.36
C SER A 83 -14.16 12.39 -3.54
N LEU A 84 -14.65 12.78 -2.36
CA LEU A 84 -15.48 11.91 -1.53
C LEU A 84 -16.64 11.30 -2.33
N GLU A 85 -17.33 12.14 -3.12
CA GLU A 85 -18.42 11.71 -4.00
C GLU A 85 -17.99 10.66 -5.04
N ALA A 86 -16.79 10.81 -5.62
CA ALA A 86 -16.25 9.86 -6.58
C ALA A 86 -15.82 8.54 -5.92
N GLU A 87 -15.27 8.61 -4.70
CA GLU A 87 -14.95 7.44 -3.89
C GLU A 87 -16.22 6.67 -3.49
N GLU A 88 -17.28 7.38 -3.06
CA GLU A 88 -18.59 6.82 -2.76
C GLU A 88 -19.22 6.12 -3.97
N LYS A 89 -19.22 6.76 -5.15
CA LYS A 89 -19.70 6.15 -6.41
C LYS A 89 -18.94 4.86 -6.78
N LEU A 90 -17.65 4.79 -6.45
CA LEU A 90 -16.88 3.58 -6.68
C LEU A 90 -17.23 2.50 -5.65
N ALA A 91 -17.38 2.88 -4.38
CA ALA A 91 -17.78 1.97 -3.30
C ALA A 91 -19.16 1.34 -3.59
N GLU A 92 -20.13 2.16 -3.99
CA GLU A 92 -21.45 1.71 -4.43
C GLU A 92 -21.32 0.67 -5.56
N TRP A 93 -20.52 0.96 -6.58
CA TRP A 93 -20.31 0.03 -7.68
C TRP A 93 -19.70 -1.30 -7.20
N VAL A 94 -18.69 -1.28 -6.34
CA VAL A 94 -18.08 -2.51 -5.79
C VAL A 94 -19.11 -3.33 -5.02
N LEU A 95 -19.95 -2.68 -4.20
CA LEU A 95 -21.03 -3.35 -3.46
C LEU A 95 -22.05 -3.98 -4.41
N THR A 96 -22.51 -3.24 -5.42
CA THR A 96 -23.43 -3.76 -6.45
C THR A 96 -22.84 -4.95 -7.21
N GLN A 97 -21.54 -4.91 -7.56
CA GLN A 97 -20.89 -6.05 -8.21
C GLN A 97 -20.92 -7.29 -7.30
N ARG A 98 -20.55 -7.14 -6.02
CA ARG A 98 -20.54 -8.24 -5.06
C ARG A 98 -21.92 -8.82 -4.81
N GLU A 99 -22.95 -7.99 -4.71
CA GLU A 99 -24.35 -8.42 -4.56
C GLU A 99 -24.82 -9.24 -5.77
N GLN A 100 -24.45 -8.83 -6.98
CA GLN A 100 -24.76 -9.53 -8.23
C GLN A 100 -23.83 -10.72 -8.50
N GLN A 101 -22.92 -11.04 -7.57
CA GLN A 101 -21.87 -12.06 -7.73
C GLN A 101 -20.99 -11.83 -8.98
N LEU A 102 -20.83 -10.58 -9.40
CA LEU A 102 -19.95 -10.18 -10.48
C LEU A 102 -18.52 -9.99 -9.98
N PRO A 103 -17.50 -10.35 -10.78
CA PRO A 103 -16.11 -10.28 -10.36
C PRO A 103 -15.62 -8.82 -10.30
N VAL A 104 -15.07 -8.46 -9.14
CA VAL A 104 -14.23 -7.26 -8.99
C VAL A 104 -12.77 -7.71 -9.05
N ASN A 105 -11.95 -7.11 -9.92
CA ASN A 105 -10.52 -7.41 -10.03
C ASN A 105 -9.72 -6.12 -10.28
N GLU A 106 -8.39 -6.25 -10.36
CA GLU A 106 -7.47 -5.11 -10.59
C GLU A 106 -7.88 -4.28 -11.81
N GLU A 107 -8.17 -4.93 -12.93
CA GLU A 107 -8.53 -4.26 -14.18
C GLU A 107 -9.87 -3.54 -14.08
N THR A 108 -10.93 -4.24 -13.64
CA THR A 108 -12.28 -3.67 -13.60
C THR A 108 -12.39 -2.54 -12.56
N LEU A 109 -11.72 -2.69 -11.41
CA LEU A 109 -11.62 -1.65 -10.40
C LEU A 109 -10.91 -0.41 -10.97
N PHE A 110 -9.77 -0.59 -11.64
CA PHE A 110 -8.98 0.53 -12.15
C PHE A 110 -9.67 1.25 -13.30
N GLN A 111 -10.31 0.50 -14.20
CA GLN A 111 -11.13 1.06 -15.27
C GLN A 111 -12.30 1.88 -14.70
N LYS A 112 -13.03 1.35 -13.71
CA LYS A 112 -14.15 2.06 -13.08
C LYS A 112 -13.68 3.32 -12.35
N ALA A 113 -12.63 3.22 -11.53
CA ALA A 113 -12.06 4.34 -10.79
C ALA A 113 -11.55 5.44 -11.74
N THR A 114 -10.87 5.07 -12.82
CA THR A 114 -10.41 6.02 -13.85
C THR A 114 -11.60 6.67 -14.55
N LYS A 115 -12.66 5.91 -14.88
CA LYS A 115 -13.87 6.46 -15.50
C LYS A 115 -14.56 7.50 -14.62
N ILE A 116 -14.64 7.24 -13.32
CA ILE A 116 -15.20 8.20 -12.35
C ILE A 116 -14.27 9.40 -12.17
N GLY A 117 -12.96 9.15 -12.03
CA GLY A 117 -11.94 10.18 -11.80
C GLY A 117 -11.62 11.06 -13.01
N ARG A 118 -11.97 10.66 -14.24
CA ARG A 118 -11.87 11.49 -15.45
C ARG A 118 -12.77 12.72 -15.40
N SER A 119 -13.85 12.68 -14.62
CA SER A 119 -14.73 13.82 -14.41
C SER A 119 -14.16 14.84 -13.42
N LEU A 120 -13.02 14.55 -12.78
CA LEU A 120 -12.36 15.46 -11.84
C LEU A 120 -11.30 16.29 -12.56
N GLU A 121 -11.41 17.61 -12.46
CA GLU A 121 -10.40 18.55 -12.95
C GLU A 121 -9.06 18.26 -12.25
N GLY A 122 -8.06 17.81 -13.02
CA GLY A 122 -6.70 17.56 -12.51
C GLY A 122 -6.24 16.10 -12.52
N GLY A 123 -7.02 15.18 -13.10
CA GLY A 123 -6.57 13.84 -13.49
C GLY A 123 -6.21 12.96 -12.30
N PHE A 124 -7.19 12.23 -11.77
CA PHE A 124 -6.94 11.19 -10.77
C PHE A 124 -6.04 10.09 -11.36
N LYS A 125 -4.88 9.87 -10.75
CA LYS A 125 -3.99 8.76 -11.09
C LYS A 125 -4.12 7.68 -10.02
N ILE A 126 -4.80 6.59 -10.37
CA ILE A 126 -4.90 5.44 -9.50
C ILE A 126 -3.51 4.85 -9.21
N SER A 127 -3.27 4.53 -7.94
CA SER A 127 -2.08 3.81 -7.48
C SER A 127 -2.49 2.54 -6.75
N TYR A 128 -1.59 1.56 -6.67
CA TYR A 128 -1.85 0.33 -5.91
C TYR A 128 -2.03 0.59 -4.41
N GLU A 129 -1.31 1.57 -3.88
CA GLU A 129 -1.47 1.97 -2.48
C GLU A 129 -2.88 2.48 -2.22
N TRP A 130 -3.35 3.43 -3.04
CA TRP A 130 -4.72 3.94 -2.92
C TRP A 130 -5.76 2.84 -3.10
N ALA A 131 -5.58 1.96 -4.10
CA ALA A 131 -6.54 0.90 -4.37
C ALA A 131 -6.63 -0.13 -3.23
N VAL A 132 -5.50 -0.48 -2.62
CA VAL A 132 -5.49 -1.37 -1.45
C VAL A 132 -6.15 -0.66 -0.25
N ARG A 133 -5.88 0.63 -0.03
CA ARG A 133 -6.56 1.43 1.00
C ARG A 133 -8.07 1.43 0.79
N PHE A 134 -8.52 1.74 -0.42
CA PHE A 134 -9.94 1.84 -0.77
C PHE A 134 -10.69 0.52 -0.56
N MET A 135 -10.02 -0.62 -0.72
CA MET A 135 -10.63 -1.95 -0.61
C MET A 135 -10.62 -2.54 0.82
N LEU A 136 -9.96 -1.87 1.77
CA LEU A 136 -9.86 -2.28 3.18
C LEU A 136 -10.93 -1.58 4.02
#